data_AF-A0A7G8WR98-F1
#
_entry.id   AF-A0A7G8WR98-F1
#
_cell.length_a   1.000
_cell.length_b   1.000
_cell.length_c   1.000
_cell.angle_alpha   90.00
_cell.angle_beta   90.00
_cell.angle_gamma   90.00
#
_symmetry.space_group_name_H-M   'P 1'
#
loop_
_entity.id
_entity.type
_entity.pdbx_description
1 polymer ?
#
loop_
_entity_poly.entity_id
_entity_poly.type
_entity_poly.pdbx_seq_one_letter_code
_entity_poly.pdbx_strand_id
1 'polypeptide(L)'
;MSSLRTSIQRLRRFSTAETLNLSEVAGFVDVQAPISVRQLIGQLDRLPDSVPFHAVVVTGADLGGTVDLVVNSDGSYTFSGSMEASGLFSYSYRVVAVVHGASGGLSVAAQHSGTVYGLDTPGDRNDSWSEVGQDPKLIKVLRNGWPDISGGTMVVNYAEELAGVTGTVTDVVEVLVEFAVTAATLGASVACCLLVGSELDNAGVTLPGLGGVVGLAVVAGSVLIYGPFSVVPAIVVGIAAGAVVDSMIKIRPLSGDPASQWGDEVGFARRVFGDRLDFDRIRVTNLSGLGGRDFTTPTVDGTILVNLGNAYDAPTTAILPGSYPVPGQVLIHELTHAWQIENASAADGYVPGLMCSGIFNQAVLGRQAYHYGPPGPPWHAFNMESQGAIVDQWFGGNGLQHAPGMDPKSPYYGYIQGDIRFGEPIAGP
;
A
#
# COMPACT_ATOMS: atom_id res chain seq x y z
N MET A 1 -11.27 24.21 -24.34
CA MET A 1 -10.53 23.00 -23.94
C MET A 1 -9.27 23.49 -23.24
N SER A 2 -9.00 22.97 -22.05
CA SER A 2 -7.73 23.18 -21.35
C SER A 2 -6.58 22.65 -22.23
N SER A 3 -5.38 23.20 -22.04
CA SER A 3 -4.19 22.56 -22.61
C SER A 3 -3.84 21.34 -21.77
N LEU A 4 -3.18 20.33 -22.38
CA LEU A 4 -2.69 19.16 -21.64
C LEU A 4 -1.82 19.57 -20.44
N ARG A 5 -0.95 20.58 -20.62
CA ARG A 5 -0.12 21.13 -19.55
C ARG A 5 -0.97 21.69 -18.41
N THR A 6 -2.02 22.44 -18.71
CA THR A 6 -2.95 22.99 -17.70
C THR A 6 -3.66 21.87 -16.94
N SER A 7 -4.10 20.81 -17.60
CA SER A 7 -4.77 19.68 -16.94
C SER A 7 -3.83 18.88 -16.05
N ILE A 8 -2.58 18.69 -16.47
CA ILE A 8 -1.55 18.01 -15.68
C ILE A 8 -1.14 18.85 -14.45
N GLN A 9 -0.95 20.16 -14.62
CA GLN A 9 -0.50 21.04 -13.53
C GLN A 9 -1.49 21.09 -12.36
N ARG A 10 -2.79 20.92 -12.61
CA ARG A 10 -3.82 20.85 -11.56
C ARG A 10 -3.60 19.70 -10.57
N LEU A 11 -3.09 18.57 -11.05
CA LEU A 11 -2.86 17.40 -10.23
C LEU A 11 -1.68 17.55 -9.28
N ARG A 12 -0.78 18.51 -9.51
CA ARG A 12 0.49 18.70 -8.76
C ARG A 12 1.32 17.42 -8.57
N ARG A 13 1.06 16.39 -9.39
CA ARG A 13 1.73 15.08 -9.35
C ARG A 13 2.99 15.08 -10.21
N PHE A 14 2.84 15.56 -11.44
CA PHE A 14 3.92 15.55 -12.43
C PHE A 14 4.79 16.78 -12.25
N SER A 15 6.11 16.59 -12.39
CA SER A 15 7.06 17.68 -12.35
C SER A 15 6.69 18.77 -13.37
N THR A 16 6.95 20.03 -12.99
CA THR A 16 6.83 21.18 -13.92
C THR A 16 7.97 21.24 -14.94
N ALA A 17 8.84 20.21 -14.98
CA ALA A 17 9.95 20.09 -15.91
C ALA A 17 9.53 20.22 -17.38
N GLU A 18 10.50 20.56 -18.23
CA GLU A 18 10.26 20.89 -19.65
C GLU A 18 9.73 19.72 -20.48
N THR A 19 9.91 18.47 -20.03
CA THR A 19 9.46 17.27 -20.75
C THR A 19 8.46 16.47 -19.92
N LEU A 20 7.29 16.20 -20.50
CA LEU A 20 6.21 15.41 -19.90
C LEU A 20 6.22 14.01 -20.52
N ASN A 21 6.28 12.97 -19.68
CA ASN A 21 6.14 11.60 -20.14
C ASN A 21 4.67 11.25 -20.36
N LEU A 22 4.22 11.26 -21.62
CA LEU A 22 2.82 10.99 -21.96
C LEU A 22 2.35 9.58 -21.56
N SER A 23 3.23 8.57 -21.55
CA SER A 23 2.83 7.23 -21.12
C SER A 23 2.59 7.16 -19.62
N GLU A 24 3.32 7.93 -18.83
CA GLU A 24 3.11 8.03 -17.39
C GLU A 24 1.77 8.70 -17.07
N VAL A 25 1.47 9.82 -17.75
CA VAL A 25 0.19 10.52 -17.59
C VAL A 25 -0.98 9.65 -18.07
N ALA A 26 -0.80 8.93 -19.19
CA ALA A 26 -1.80 8.02 -19.71
C ALA A 26 -2.05 6.83 -18.77
N GLY A 27 -1.00 6.23 -18.20
CA GLY A 27 -1.13 5.18 -17.18
C GLY A 27 -1.86 5.67 -15.94
N PHE A 28 -1.61 6.92 -15.50
CA PHE A 28 -2.28 7.51 -14.35
C PHE A 28 -3.81 7.58 -14.52
N VAL A 29 -4.32 7.90 -15.71
CA VAL A 29 -5.77 7.98 -15.99
C VAL A 29 -6.32 6.79 -16.79
N ASP A 30 -5.63 5.65 -16.76
CA ASP A 30 -5.99 4.42 -17.47
C ASP A 30 -6.35 4.64 -18.96
N VAL A 31 -5.52 5.42 -19.66
CA VAL A 31 -5.62 5.59 -21.12
C VAL A 31 -4.66 4.61 -21.79
N GLN A 32 -5.23 3.58 -22.42
CA GLN A 32 -4.47 2.56 -23.13
C GLN A 32 -3.86 3.08 -24.44
N ALA A 33 -2.75 2.48 -24.87
CA ALA A 33 -2.12 2.78 -26.14
C ALA A 33 -2.97 2.27 -27.34
N PRO A 34 -2.97 2.97 -28.49
CA PRO A 34 -2.22 4.20 -28.79
C PRO A 34 -2.80 5.44 -28.08
N ILE A 35 -1.92 6.24 -27.46
CA ILE A 35 -2.32 7.36 -26.61
C ILE A 35 -2.77 8.54 -27.47
N SER A 36 -4.07 8.87 -27.42
CA SER A 36 -4.61 10.08 -28.00
C SER A 36 -4.52 11.24 -26.99
N VAL A 37 -3.79 12.30 -27.34
CA VAL A 37 -3.71 13.53 -26.51
C VAL A 37 -5.10 14.08 -26.21
N ARG A 38 -6.03 14.01 -27.16
CA ARG A 38 -7.41 14.47 -26.96
C ARG A 38 -8.16 13.62 -25.93
N GLN A 39 -7.98 12.30 -25.99
CA GLN A 39 -8.57 11.39 -25.00
C GLN A 39 -7.96 11.62 -23.62
N LEU A 40 -6.64 11.82 -23.56
CA LEU A 40 -5.91 12.09 -22.33
C LEU A 40 -6.40 13.38 -21.65
N ILE A 41 -6.49 14.49 -22.40
CA ILE A 41 -7.07 15.75 -21.90
C ILE A 41 -8.51 15.52 -21.43
N GLY A 42 -9.31 14.81 -22.22
CA GLY A 42 -10.70 14.52 -21.88
C GLY A 42 -10.86 13.73 -20.58
N GLN A 43 -9.97 12.79 -20.27
CA GLN A 43 -9.99 12.06 -19.01
C GLN A 43 -9.50 12.92 -17.85
N LEU A 44 -8.40 13.66 -18.02
CA LEU A 44 -7.89 14.57 -16.99
C LEU A 44 -8.90 15.68 -16.63
N ASP A 45 -9.64 16.20 -17.62
CA ASP A 45 -10.66 17.24 -17.40
C ASP A 45 -11.91 16.72 -16.69
N ARG A 46 -12.14 15.40 -16.66
CA ARG A 46 -13.25 14.78 -15.93
C ARG A 46 -12.94 14.54 -14.46
N LEU A 47 -11.65 14.52 -14.09
CA LEU A 47 -11.27 14.39 -12.70
C LEU A 47 -11.66 15.67 -11.96
N PRO A 48 -12.43 15.57 -10.87
CA PRO A 48 -12.75 16.72 -10.05
C PRO A 48 -11.49 17.24 -9.33
N ASP A 49 -11.50 18.51 -8.94
CA ASP A 49 -10.43 19.09 -8.10
C ASP A 49 -10.58 18.66 -6.63
N SER A 50 -11.81 18.35 -6.19
CA SER A 50 -12.12 17.85 -4.85
C SER A 50 -13.36 16.96 -4.87
N VAL A 51 -13.42 16.00 -3.96
CA VAL A 51 -14.60 15.14 -3.75
C VAL A 51 -14.98 15.18 -2.28
N PRO A 52 -16.17 15.73 -1.95
CA PRO A 52 -16.72 15.63 -0.61
C PRO A 52 -17.44 14.29 -0.45
N PHE A 53 -17.06 13.55 0.58
CA PHE A 53 -17.79 12.39 1.07
C PHE A 53 -18.53 12.77 2.35
N HIS A 54 -19.80 12.39 2.45
CA HIS A 54 -20.65 12.70 3.59
C HIS A 54 -21.45 11.48 4.01
N ALA A 55 -21.60 11.29 5.32
CA ALA A 55 -22.51 10.31 5.89
C ALA A 55 -23.13 10.83 7.18
N VAL A 56 -24.37 10.41 7.42
CA VAL A 56 -25.07 10.62 8.69
C VAL A 56 -24.84 9.39 9.56
N VAL A 57 -24.41 9.60 10.80
CA VAL A 57 -24.26 8.56 11.81
C VAL A 57 -25.58 8.48 12.57
N VAL A 58 -26.29 7.37 12.41
CA VAL A 58 -27.50 7.07 13.16
C VAL A 58 -27.21 5.82 13.99
N THR A 59 -27.24 5.96 15.31
CA THR A 59 -27.07 4.82 16.21
C THR A 59 -28.42 4.29 16.69
N GLY A 60 -28.42 3.08 17.25
CA GLY A 60 -29.61 2.51 17.87
C GLY A 60 -29.93 3.13 19.23
N ALA A 61 -29.05 4.00 19.73
CA ALA A 61 -29.15 4.71 20.99
C ALA A 61 -29.48 6.20 20.76
N ASP A 62 -29.54 6.98 21.84
CA ASP A 62 -29.72 8.43 21.76
C ASP A 62 -28.41 9.16 21.40
N LEU A 63 -27.63 8.61 20.46
CA LEU A 63 -26.38 9.14 19.93
C LEU A 63 -26.50 9.25 18.40
N GLY A 64 -25.99 10.32 17.81
CA GLY A 64 -25.99 10.48 16.36
C GLY A 64 -25.11 11.63 15.93
N GLY A 65 -24.94 11.81 14.62
CA GLY A 65 -24.01 12.81 14.12
C GLY A 65 -23.82 12.82 12.61
N THR A 66 -22.78 13.50 12.16
CA THR A 66 -22.37 13.55 10.76
C THR A 66 -20.86 13.37 10.65
N VAL A 67 -20.44 12.79 9.54
CA VAL A 67 -19.03 12.60 9.21
C VAL A 67 -18.81 13.04 7.76
N ASP A 68 -17.78 13.86 7.56
CA ASP A 68 -17.37 14.43 6.30
C ASP A 68 -15.89 14.13 6.06
N LEU A 69 -15.56 13.64 4.87
CA LEU A 69 -14.18 13.52 4.39
C LEU A 69 -14.08 14.21 3.04
N VAL A 70 -13.33 15.30 2.97
CA VAL A 70 -13.03 15.99 1.72
C VAL A 70 -11.63 15.62 1.30
N VAL A 71 -11.47 15.05 0.11
CA VAL A 71 -10.16 14.74 -0.49
C VAL A 71 -9.99 15.59 -1.74
N ASN A 72 -8.81 16.19 -1.93
CA ASN A 72 -8.48 17.03 -3.06
C ASN A 72 -7.55 16.32 -4.04
N SER A 73 -7.52 16.78 -5.29
CA SER A 73 -6.69 16.22 -6.35
C SER A 73 -5.19 16.35 -6.12
N ASP A 74 -4.78 17.28 -5.25
CA ASP A 74 -3.38 17.43 -4.82
C ASP A 74 -3.01 16.51 -3.65
N GLY A 75 -3.97 15.71 -3.16
CA GLY A 75 -3.84 14.76 -2.07
C GLY A 75 -4.08 15.32 -0.68
N SER A 76 -4.27 16.63 -0.53
CA SER A 76 -4.70 17.20 0.75
C SER A 76 -6.11 16.70 1.10
N TYR A 77 -6.39 16.56 2.40
CA TYR A 77 -7.70 16.13 2.87
C TYR A 77 -8.12 16.88 4.13
N THR A 78 -9.42 16.88 4.39
CA THR A 78 -10.01 17.33 5.65
C THR A 78 -11.01 16.30 6.12
N PHE A 79 -10.84 15.83 7.35
CA PHE A 79 -11.75 14.91 8.02
C PHE A 79 -12.45 15.65 9.16
N SER A 80 -13.76 15.78 9.08
CA SER A 80 -14.54 16.57 10.03
C SER A 80 -15.86 15.89 10.36
N GLY A 81 -16.50 16.33 11.43
CA GLY A 81 -17.82 15.83 11.77
C GLY A 81 -18.32 16.38 13.09
N SER A 82 -19.46 15.83 13.51
CA SER A 82 -20.02 16.10 14.83
C SER A 82 -20.74 14.86 15.34
N MET A 83 -20.68 14.63 16.65
CA MET A 83 -21.49 13.64 17.36
C MET A 83 -22.21 14.33 18.51
N GLU A 84 -23.46 13.94 18.74
CA GLU A 84 -24.33 14.51 19.76
C GLU A 84 -25.06 13.42 20.55
N ALA A 85 -24.99 13.51 21.87
CA ALA A 85 -25.88 12.76 22.76
C ALA A 85 -27.20 13.55 22.91
N SER A 86 -28.32 12.97 22.49
CA SER A 86 -29.66 13.57 22.59
C SER A 86 -30.46 13.08 23.81
N GLY A 87 -29.98 12.02 24.47
CA GLY A 87 -30.70 11.32 25.53
C GLY A 87 -30.17 11.50 26.95
N LEU A 88 -30.55 10.54 27.79
CA LEU A 88 -30.17 10.49 29.20
C LEU A 88 -28.69 10.14 29.38
N PHE A 89 -28.19 9.16 28.62
CA PHE A 89 -26.87 8.57 28.87
C PHE A 89 -25.72 9.31 28.18
N SER A 90 -24.57 9.29 28.84
CA SER A 90 -23.28 9.74 28.29
C SER A 90 -22.60 8.61 27.52
N TYR A 91 -21.90 8.94 26.43
CA TYR A 91 -21.26 7.97 25.54
C TYR A 91 -19.81 8.32 25.28
N SER A 92 -18.94 7.32 25.34
CA SER A 92 -17.67 7.33 24.64
C SER A 92 -17.87 6.67 23.28
N TYR A 93 -17.36 7.29 22.22
CA TYR A 93 -17.63 6.84 20.86
C TYR A 93 -16.37 6.83 20.01
N ARG A 94 -16.48 6.10 18.90
CA ARG A 94 -15.54 6.17 17.78
C ARG A 94 -16.29 6.14 16.47
N VAL A 95 -15.82 6.91 15.50
CA VAL A 95 -16.30 6.88 14.11
C VAL A 95 -15.13 6.59 13.18
N VAL A 96 -15.34 5.71 12.20
CA VAL A 96 -14.38 5.39 11.14
C VAL A 96 -15.06 5.58 9.80
N ALA A 97 -14.57 6.54 9.02
CA ALA A 97 -15.01 6.77 7.65
C ALA A 97 -14.03 6.12 6.69
N VAL A 98 -14.52 5.25 5.80
CA VAL A 98 -13.69 4.61 4.78
C VAL A 98 -14.21 4.90 3.39
N VAL A 99 -13.37 5.51 2.56
CA VAL A 99 -13.62 5.70 1.13
C VAL A 99 -13.03 4.54 0.37
N HIS A 100 -13.89 3.78 -0.30
CA HIS A 100 -13.50 2.76 -1.27
C HIS A 100 -13.26 3.42 -2.63
N GLY A 101 -12.07 3.27 -3.19
CA GLY A 101 -11.79 3.64 -4.57
C GLY A 101 -12.67 2.87 -5.55
N ALA A 102 -12.95 3.46 -6.70
CA ALA A 102 -13.86 2.91 -7.71
C ALA A 102 -13.49 1.50 -8.20
N SER A 103 -12.19 1.18 -8.24
CA SER A 103 -11.64 -0.11 -8.62
C SER A 103 -11.64 -1.15 -7.48
N GLY A 104 -11.87 -0.72 -6.24
CA GLY A 104 -11.64 -1.51 -5.02
C GLY A 104 -10.17 -1.69 -4.64
N GLY A 105 -9.23 -1.21 -5.48
CA GLY A 105 -7.79 -1.35 -5.29
C GLY A 105 -7.19 -0.48 -4.17
N LEU A 106 -7.91 0.55 -3.74
CA LEU A 106 -7.47 1.43 -2.67
C LEU A 106 -8.63 1.80 -1.77
N SER A 107 -8.41 1.79 -0.46
CA SER A 107 -9.32 2.38 0.52
C SER A 107 -8.60 3.42 1.36
N VAL A 108 -9.29 4.48 1.76
CA VAL A 108 -8.78 5.54 2.62
C VAL A 108 -9.65 5.60 3.86
N ALA A 109 -9.09 5.32 5.02
CA ALA A 109 -9.80 5.30 6.29
C ALA A 109 -9.36 6.46 7.19
N ALA A 110 -10.33 7.24 7.67
CA ALA A 110 -10.17 8.29 8.66
C ALA A 110 -10.91 7.94 9.95
N GLN A 111 -10.36 8.30 11.10
CA GLN A 111 -10.98 7.99 12.40
C GLN A 111 -10.99 9.22 13.31
N HIS A 112 -12.08 9.34 14.09
CA HIS A 112 -12.16 10.23 15.25
C HIS A 112 -12.79 9.48 16.42
N SER A 113 -12.32 9.76 17.63
CA SER A 113 -12.89 9.25 18.88
C SER A 113 -13.15 10.40 19.85
N GLY A 114 -14.18 10.25 20.66
CA GLY A 114 -14.64 11.33 21.52
C GLY A 114 -15.51 10.85 22.66
N THR A 115 -15.98 11.79 23.46
CA THR A 115 -16.96 11.54 24.52
C THR A 115 -17.96 12.67 24.52
N VAL A 116 -19.24 12.31 24.52
CA VAL A 116 -20.37 13.24 24.61
C VAL A 116 -21.22 12.90 25.83
N TYR A 117 -21.72 13.92 26.50
CA TYR A 117 -22.41 13.75 27.78
C TYR A 117 -23.92 13.80 27.61
N GLY A 118 -24.60 12.89 28.31
CA GLY A 118 -26.04 12.81 28.43
C GLY A 118 -26.60 13.82 29.43
N LEU A 119 -27.84 13.61 29.87
CA LEU A 119 -28.43 14.37 30.98
C LEU A 119 -28.01 13.82 32.34
N ASP A 120 -27.42 12.62 32.37
CA ASP A 120 -27.00 11.89 33.56
C ASP A 120 -25.71 12.44 34.18
N THR A 121 -24.83 13.02 33.36
CA THR A 121 -23.50 13.48 33.77
C THR A 121 -23.23 14.90 33.23
N PRO A 122 -22.68 15.84 34.03
CA PRO A 122 -22.30 17.15 33.53
C PRO A 122 -21.17 17.06 32.48
N GLY A 123 -21.38 17.68 31.32
CA GLY A 123 -20.36 17.82 30.27
C GLY A 123 -20.96 18.26 28.93
N ASP A 124 -20.12 18.37 27.91
CA ASP A 124 -20.55 18.81 26.58
C ASP A 124 -21.32 17.70 25.86
N ARG A 125 -22.52 18.02 25.38
CA ARG A 125 -23.38 17.05 24.68
C ARG A 125 -23.00 16.85 23.21
N ASN A 126 -22.12 17.69 22.69
CA ASN A 126 -21.70 17.72 21.30
C ASN A 126 -20.18 17.71 21.25
N ASP A 127 -19.62 16.82 20.44
CA ASP A 127 -18.22 16.84 20.04
C ASP A 127 -18.15 17.10 18.55
N SER A 128 -17.47 18.18 18.16
CA SER A 128 -17.28 18.59 16.76
C SER A 128 -15.80 18.70 16.46
N TRP A 129 -15.36 18.09 15.36
CA TRP A 129 -13.94 18.07 14.99
C TRP A 129 -13.72 18.47 13.53
N SER A 130 -12.49 18.89 13.23
CA SER A 130 -12.00 19.17 11.89
C SER A 130 -10.49 19.00 11.85
N GLU A 131 -10.04 17.90 11.27
CA GLU A 131 -8.63 17.57 11.06
C GLU A 131 -8.22 17.84 9.62
N VAL A 132 -7.16 18.62 9.43
CA VAL A 132 -6.55 18.82 8.12
C VAL A 132 -5.32 17.92 8.00
N GLY A 133 -5.28 17.11 6.94
CA GLY A 133 -4.14 16.24 6.67
C GLY A 133 -2.87 17.03 6.36
N GLN A 134 -1.83 16.83 7.17
CA GLN A 134 -0.54 17.52 7.00
C GLN A 134 0.64 16.60 6.64
N ASP A 135 0.50 15.28 6.78
CA ASP A 135 1.60 14.36 6.45
C ASP A 135 1.89 14.37 4.95
N PRO A 136 3.08 14.85 4.52
CA PRO A 136 3.47 14.87 3.11
C PRO A 136 3.47 13.49 2.45
N LYS A 137 3.69 12.42 3.22
CA LYS A 137 3.68 11.03 2.72
C LYS A 137 2.25 10.63 2.33
N LEU A 138 1.29 10.81 3.24
CA LEU A 138 -0.13 10.51 2.99
C LEU A 138 -0.70 11.34 1.84
N ILE A 139 -0.41 12.65 1.83
CA ILE A 139 -0.81 13.55 0.74
C ILE A 139 -0.34 13.02 -0.61
N LYS A 140 0.91 12.56 -0.68
CA LYS A 140 1.45 11.99 -1.91
C LYS A 140 0.73 10.72 -2.35
N VAL A 141 0.37 9.81 -1.42
CA VAL A 141 -0.38 8.59 -1.77
C VAL A 141 -1.77 8.93 -2.29
N LEU A 142 -2.50 9.80 -1.60
CA LEU A 142 -3.85 10.20 -2.00
C LEU A 142 -3.85 10.87 -3.38
N ARG A 143 -2.89 11.75 -3.63
CA ARG A 143 -2.65 12.34 -4.96
C ARG A 143 -2.37 11.28 -6.01
N ASN A 144 -1.62 10.24 -5.65
CA ASN A 144 -1.26 9.19 -6.58
C ASN A 144 -2.40 8.22 -6.91
N GLY A 145 -3.33 8.02 -5.97
CA GLY A 145 -4.57 7.25 -6.14
C GLY A 145 -5.77 8.08 -6.58
N TRP A 146 -5.60 9.37 -6.88
CA TRP A 146 -6.70 10.30 -7.11
C TRP A 146 -7.75 9.84 -8.14
N PRO A 147 -7.39 9.27 -9.30
CA PRO A 147 -8.38 8.80 -10.28
C PRO A 147 -9.30 7.71 -9.72
N ASP A 148 -8.78 6.87 -8.81
CA ASP A 148 -9.54 5.81 -8.17
C ASP A 148 -10.39 6.34 -7.01
N ILE A 149 -9.80 7.17 -6.14
CA ILE A 149 -10.47 7.77 -4.97
C ILE A 149 -11.61 8.68 -5.41
N SER A 150 -11.41 9.49 -6.46
CA SER A 150 -12.38 10.49 -6.91
C SER A 150 -13.67 9.89 -7.48
N GLY A 151 -13.64 8.62 -7.90
CA GLY A 151 -14.83 7.85 -8.29
C GLY A 151 -15.37 6.96 -7.18
N GLY A 152 -14.83 7.06 -5.98
CA GLY A 152 -15.09 6.17 -4.86
C GLY A 152 -16.42 6.42 -4.13
N THR A 153 -16.66 5.61 -3.10
CA THR A 153 -17.82 5.72 -2.20
C THR A 153 -17.39 5.57 -0.75
N MET A 154 -18.01 6.35 0.15
CA MET A 154 -17.72 6.28 1.58
C MET A 154 -18.71 5.41 2.33
N VAL A 155 -18.19 4.62 3.26
CA VAL A 155 -18.93 3.89 4.29
C VAL A 155 -18.45 4.37 5.66
N VAL A 156 -19.37 4.52 6.61
CA VAL A 156 -19.03 4.90 7.98
C VAL A 156 -19.42 3.79 8.93
N ASN A 157 -18.48 3.42 9.80
CA ASN A 157 -18.70 2.53 10.94
C ASN A 157 -18.54 3.33 12.22
N TYR A 158 -19.22 2.89 13.27
CA TYR A 158 -19.13 3.51 14.59
C TYR A 158 -19.16 2.45 15.68
N ALA A 159 -18.54 2.78 16.82
CA ALA A 159 -18.64 2.04 18.06
C ALA A 159 -19.06 3.02 19.17
N GLU A 160 -19.95 2.59 20.05
CA GLU A 160 -20.43 3.39 21.18
C GLU A 160 -20.46 2.54 22.45
N GLU A 161 -20.04 3.16 23.56
CA GLU A 161 -20.13 2.57 24.89
C GLU A 161 -20.66 3.60 25.88
N LEU A 162 -21.42 3.14 26.88
CA LEU A 162 -21.87 3.99 27.97
C LEU A 162 -20.66 4.47 28.79
N ALA A 163 -20.49 5.78 28.91
CA ALA A 163 -19.37 6.38 29.62
C ALA A 163 -19.38 5.92 31.10
N GLY A 164 -18.25 5.36 31.57
CA GLY A 164 -18.09 4.89 32.95
C GLY A 164 -18.29 3.39 33.17
N VAL A 165 -18.73 2.63 32.16
CA VAL A 165 -18.56 1.18 32.12
C VAL A 165 -17.15 0.90 31.61
N THR A 166 -16.37 0.07 32.32
CA THR A 166 -14.95 -0.21 32.08
C THR A 166 -14.66 -1.06 30.82
N GLY A 167 -15.47 -0.88 29.77
CA GLY A 167 -15.18 -1.34 28.42
C GLY A 167 -14.19 -0.37 27.78
N THR A 168 -13.16 -0.92 27.14
CA THR A 168 -12.30 -0.14 26.26
C THR A 168 -13.06 -0.03 24.96
N VAL A 169 -13.45 1.19 24.53
CA VAL A 169 -13.88 1.44 23.14
C VAL A 169 -12.84 0.77 22.25
N THR A 170 -13.26 -0.33 21.62
CA THR A 170 -12.45 -1.43 21.06
C THR A 170 -11.18 -0.98 20.34
N ASP A 171 -10.14 -1.81 20.27
CA ASP A 171 -8.88 -1.43 19.60
C ASP A 171 -9.14 -0.99 18.15
N VAL A 172 -8.47 0.07 17.69
CA VAL A 172 -8.52 0.59 16.29
C VAL A 172 -8.36 -0.54 15.27
N VAL A 173 -7.56 -1.52 15.65
CA VAL A 173 -7.32 -2.76 14.94
C VAL A 173 -8.62 -3.53 14.67
N GLU A 174 -9.49 -3.70 15.66
CA GLU A 174 -10.69 -4.54 15.55
C GLU A 174 -11.69 -3.98 14.53
N VAL A 175 -11.85 -2.65 14.49
CA VAL A 175 -12.74 -2.00 13.50
C VAL A 175 -12.15 -2.06 12.09
N LEU A 176 -10.83 -1.82 11.93
CA LEU A 176 -10.15 -1.96 10.63
C LEU A 176 -10.13 -3.41 10.15
N VAL A 177 -10.06 -4.35 11.08
CA VAL A 177 -10.15 -5.79 10.85
C VAL A 177 -11.54 -6.19 10.38
N GLU A 178 -12.58 -5.82 11.12
CA GLU A 178 -13.97 -6.11 10.76
C GLU A 178 -14.28 -5.51 9.39
N PHE A 179 -13.73 -4.33 9.12
CA PHE A 179 -13.80 -3.69 7.82
C PHE A 179 -13.07 -4.50 6.72
N ALA A 180 -11.81 -4.90 6.93
CA ALA A 180 -11.04 -5.69 5.96
C ALA A 180 -11.71 -7.05 5.68
N VAL A 181 -12.25 -7.69 6.71
CA VAL A 181 -12.98 -8.96 6.62
C VAL A 181 -14.32 -8.77 5.90
N THR A 182 -15.06 -7.71 6.22
CA THR A 182 -16.34 -7.40 5.57
C THR A 182 -16.14 -7.05 4.10
N ALA A 183 -15.13 -6.25 3.78
CA ALA A 183 -14.83 -5.91 2.39
C ALA A 183 -14.39 -7.16 1.58
N ALA A 184 -13.51 -8.00 2.16
CA ALA A 184 -13.10 -9.25 1.54
C ALA A 184 -14.27 -10.25 1.34
N THR A 185 -15.23 -10.30 2.27
CA THR A 185 -16.41 -11.18 2.17
C THR A 185 -17.48 -10.64 1.22
N LEU A 186 -17.56 -9.32 1.03
CA LEU A 186 -18.44 -8.67 0.04
C LEU A 186 -17.88 -8.71 -1.39
N GLY A 187 -16.75 -9.41 -1.62
CA GLY A 187 -16.13 -9.55 -2.93
C GLY A 187 -15.42 -8.29 -3.43
N ALA A 188 -15.38 -7.22 -2.62
CA ALA A 188 -14.52 -6.08 -2.85
C ALA A 188 -13.10 -6.47 -2.42
N SER A 189 -12.24 -6.79 -3.37
CA SER A 189 -10.82 -7.06 -3.11
C SER A 189 -10.13 -5.78 -2.65
N VAL A 190 -10.26 -5.44 -1.36
CA VAL A 190 -9.49 -4.34 -0.75
C VAL A 190 -8.03 -4.74 -0.77
N ALA A 191 -7.32 -4.14 -1.72
CA ALA A 191 -5.91 -4.40 -1.94
C ALA A 191 -5.01 -3.70 -0.93
N CYS A 192 -5.42 -2.52 -0.46
CA CYS A 192 -4.71 -1.73 0.55
C CYS A 192 -5.67 -0.73 1.19
N CYS A 193 -5.61 -0.58 2.52
CA CYS A 193 -6.31 0.48 3.24
C CYS A 193 -5.29 1.47 3.81
N LEU A 194 -5.32 2.72 3.36
CA LEU A 194 -4.52 3.82 3.91
C LEU A 194 -5.19 4.38 5.14
N LEU A 195 -4.41 4.65 6.17
CA LEU A 195 -4.88 5.27 7.40
C LEU A 195 -4.54 6.76 7.38
N VAL A 196 -5.54 7.60 7.61
CA VAL A 196 -5.41 9.06 7.65
C VAL A 196 -6.03 9.61 8.94
N GLY A 197 -5.52 10.73 9.45
CA GLY A 197 -5.96 11.34 10.71
C GLY A 197 -4.98 11.17 11.87
N SER A 198 -5.08 12.06 12.85
CA SER A 198 -4.06 12.22 13.89
C SER A 198 -4.08 11.14 14.98
N GLU A 199 -5.23 10.49 15.18
CA GLU A 199 -5.40 9.43 16.17
C GLU A 199 -4.68 8.13 15.76
N LEU A 200 -4.60 7.87 14.45
CA LEU A 200 -4.01 6.63 13.91
C LEU A 200 -2.49 6.65 13.96
N ASP A 201 -1.87 7.83 13.81
CA ASP A 201 -0.42 8.02 14.03
C ASP A 201 -0.01 7.69 15.48
N ASN A 202 -0.89 7.98 16.44
CA ASN A 202 -0.66 7.73 17.86
C ASN A 202 -1.12 6.34 18.33
N ALA A 203 -1.88 5.61 17.51
CA ALA A 203 -2.42 4.30 17.88
C ALA A 203 -1.32 3.25 18.10
N GLY A 204 -0.08 3.50 17.68
CA GLY A 204 1.12 2.83 18.20
C GLY A 204 0.99 1.31 18.29
N VAL A 205 0.35 0.70 17.28
CA VAL A 205 -0.13 -0.68 17.32
C VAL A 205 1.07 -1.63 17.35
N THR A 206 1.57 -1.87 18.55
CA THR A 206 2.58 -2.86 18.87
C THR A 206 1.85 -4.13 19.27
N LEU A 207 1.11 -4.71 18.32
CA LEU A 207 0.65 -6.07 18.51
C LEU A 207 1.89 -6.97 18.52
N PRO A 208 2.07 -7.84 19.54
CA PRO A 208 3.11 -8.85 19.52
C PRO A 208 2.85 -9.75 18.31
N GLY A 209 3.55 -9.47 17.21
CA GLY A 209 3.20 -10.06 15.95
C GLY A 209 3.85 -11.42 15.72
N LEU A 210 3.29 -12.12 14.74
CA LEU A 210 3.61 -13.51 14.46
C LEU A 210 5.06 -13.65 14.03
N GLY A 211 5.74 -14.69 14.54
CA GLY A 211 7.16 -14.92 14.27
C GLY A 211 8.10 -13.81 14.78
N GLY A 212 7.65 -12.95 15.71
CA GLY A 212 8.46 -11.86 16.28
C GLY A 212 8.52 -10.60 15.42
N VAL A 213 7.68 -10.47 14.39
CA VAL A 213 7.57 -9.27 13.56
C VAL A 213 6.39 -8.43 14.03
N VAL A 214 6.62 -7.20 14.48
CA VAL A 214 5.54 -6.31 14.91
C VAL A 214 4.78 -5.80 13.69
N GLY A 215 3.45 -5.76 13.77
CA GLY A 215 2.60 -5.36 12.64
C GLY A 215 2.05 -6.52 11.81
N LEU A 216 1.98 -7.74 12.37
CA LEU A 216 1.23 -8.85 11.80
C LEU A 216 0.15 -9.30 12.79
N ALA A 217 -1.09 -9.42 12.32
CA ALA A 217 -2.19 -10.00 13.09
C ALA A 217 -2.95 -11.04 12.25
N VAL A 218 -3.42 -12.13 12.88
CA VAL A 218 -4.40 -13.01 12.26
C VAL A 218 -5.75 -12.64 12.82
N VAL A 219 -6.70 -12.27 11.95
CA VAL A 219 -8.08 -12.06 12.37
C VAL A 219 -9.08 -12.64 11.39
N ALA A 220 -10.09 -13.32 11.95
CA ALA A 220 -11.14 -14.02 11.22
C ALA A 220 -10.63 -14.95 10.10
N GLY A 221 -9.43 -15.51 10.26
CA GLY A 221 -8.80 -16.40 9.27
C GLY A 221 -8.04 -15.68 8.14
N SER A 222 -7.85 -14.36 8.23
CA SER A 222 -6.99 -13.58 7.35
C SER A 222 -5.79 -13.03 8.11
N VAL A 223 -4.65 -12.87 7.44
CA VAL A 223 -3.48 -12.18 7.99
C VAL A 223 -3.56 -10.72 7.60
N LEU A 224 -3.38 -9.81 8.54
CA LEU A 224 -3.27 -8.38 8.27
C LEU A 224 -1.85 -7.93 8.53
N ILE A 225 -1.30 -7.19 7.57
CA ILE A 225 0.01 -6.57 7.64
C ILE A 225 -0.19 -5.08 7.86
N TYR A 226 0.29 -4.59 9.00
CA TYR A 226 0.29 -3.19 9.38
C TYR A 226 1.64 -2.60 8.97
N GLY A 227 1.60 -1.76 7.94
CA GLY A 227 2.66 -0.83 7.61
C GLY A 227 2.46 0.50 8.36
N PRO A 228 3.44 1.42 8.29
CA PRO A 228 3.36 2.72 8.98
C PRO A 228 2.12 3.56 8.66
N PHE A 229 1.50 3.34 7.49
CA PHE A 229 0.36 4.13 6.99
C PHE A 229 -0.72 3.28 6.31
N SER A 230 -0.61 1.95 6.39
CA SER A 230 -1.45 1.06 5.61
C SER A 230 -1.72 -0.26 6.31
N VAL A 231 -2.92 -0.80 6.08
CA VAL A 231 -3.29 -2.16 6.44
C VAL A 231 -3.50 -2.95 5.15
N VAL A 232 -2.79 -4.06 5.01
CA VAL A 232 -2.85 -4.92 3.83
C VAL A 232 -3.33 -6.31 4.25
N PRO A 233 -4.43 -6.82 3.68
CA PRO A 233 -4.83 -8.20 3.89
C PRO A 233 -3.94 -9.16 3.09
N ALA A 234 -3.47 -10.20 3.75
CA ALA A 234 -2.76 -11.35 3.19
C ALA A 234 -3.51 -12.64 3.57
N ILE A 235 -3.45 -13.62 2.68
CA ILE A 235 -4.02 -14.95 2.89
C ILE A 235 -2.88 -15.97 2.88
N VAL A 236 -3.07 -17.11 3.53
CA VAL A 236 -2.12 -18.22 3.39
C VAL A 236 -2.64 -19.15 2.30
N VAL A 237 -1.83 -19.39 1.26
CA VAL A 237 -2.23 -20.20 0.09
C VAL A 237 -2.55 -21.64 0.51
N GLY A 238 -3.66 -22.16 -0.03
CA GLY A 238 -4.05 -23.57 0.13
C GLY A 238 -4.88 -23.89 1.37
N ILE A 239 -5.38 -22.89 2.09
CA ILE A 239 -6.19 -23.07 3.29
C ILE A 239 -7.68 -22.89 3.02
N ALA A 240 -8.49 -23.81 3.54
CA ALA A 240 -9.94 -23.64 3.66
C ALA A 240 -10.25 -22.69 4.83
N ALA A 241 -11.17 -21.76 4.63
CA ALA A 241 -11.66 -20.86 5.69
C ALA A 241 -12.04 -21.68 6.95
N GLY A 242 -11.42 -21.37 8.09
CA GLY A 242 -11.63 -22.04 9.37
C GLY A 242 -10.47 -22.91 9.90
N ALA A 243 -9.36 -23.05 9.18
CA ALA A 243 -8.14 -23.68 9.72
C ALA A 243 -7.35 -22.74 10.65
N VAL A 244 -6.45 -23.29 11.47
CA VAL A 244 -5.54 -22.52 12.36
C VAL A 244 -4.47 -21.84 11.51
N VAL A 245 -4.78 -20.64 11.01
CA VAL A 245 -3.92 -19.84 10.10
C VAL A 245 -2.57 -19.52 10.73
N ASP A 246 -2.54 -19.21 12.02
CA ASP A 246 -1.32 -18.82 12.74
C ASP A 246 -0.20 -19.89 12.64
N SER A 247 -0.56 -21.16 12.87
CA SER A 247 0.39 -22.29 12.82
C SER A 247 0.97 -22.58 11.42
N MET A 248 0.41 -21.98 10.37
CA MET A 248 0.81 -22.20 8.98
C MET A 248 1.64 -21.04 8.43
N ILE A 249 1.73 -19.93 9.16
CA ILE A 249 2.56 -18.79 8.81
C ILE A 249 3.99 -19.10 9.23
N LYS A 250 4.88 -19.17 8.24
CA LYS A 250 6.30 -19.33 8.43
C LYS A 250 6.96 -17.99 8.15
N ILE A 251 7.66 -17.44 9.15
CA ILE A 251 8.46 -16.23 9.02
C ILE A 251 9.86 -16.55 9.51
N ARG A 252 10.88 -16.14 8.76
CA ARG A 252 12.29 -16.34 9.12
C ARG A 252 13.19 -15.24 8.57
N PRO A 253 14.37 -15.02 9.13
CA PRO A 253 15.41 -14.23 8.47
C PRO A 253 15.81 -14.82 7.11
N LEU A 254 16.33 -13.97 6.23
CA LEU A 254 17.04 -14.42 5.04
C LEU A 254 18.29 -15.19 5.49
N SER A 255 18.51 -16.39 4.95
CA SER A 255 19.60 -17.25 5.40
C SER A 255 20.94 -16.84 4.79
N GLY A 256 21.95 -16.60 5.64
CA GLY A 256 23.34 -16.43 5.22
C GLY A 256 24.22 -17.65 5.47
N ASP A 257 23.63 -18.77 5.91
CA ASP A 257 24.35 -20.00 6.23
C ASP A 257 24.18 -21.03 5.10
N PRO A 258 25.25 -21.35 4.33
CA PRO A 258 25.21 -22.37 3.29
C PRO A 258 24.83 -23.77 3.80
N ALA A 259 25.01 -24.05 5.10
CA ALA A 259 24.67 -25.32 5.71
C ALA A 259 23.21 -25.38 6.22
N SER A 260 22.50 -24.25 6.24
CA SER A 260 21.07 -24.23 6.56
C SER A 260 20.27 -25.01 5.52
N GLN A 261 19.08 -25.47 5.91
CA GLN A 261 18.14 -26.12 4.98
C GLN A 261 17.68 -25.21 3.83
N TRP A 262 17.92 -23.89 3.93
CA TRP A 262 17.54 -22.88 2.94
C TRP A 262 18.71 -22.47 2.02
N GLY A 263 19.95 -22.86 2.36
CA GLY A 263 21.17 -22.44 1.67
C GLY A 263 21.59 -20.99 1.96
N ASP A 264 22.55 -20.49 1.19
CA ASP A 264 23.10 -19.13 1.31
C ASP A 264 22.32 -18.13 0.43
N GLU A 265 21.17 -17.71 0.94
CA GLU A 265 20.28 -16.74 0.29
C GLU A 265 20.89 -15.32 0.28
N VAL A 266 21.60 -14.94 1.35
CA VAL A 266 22.32 -13.65 1.43
C VAL A 266 23.43 -13.60 0.37
N GLY A 267 24.26 -14.64 0.28
CA GLY A 267 25.29 -14.75 -0.75
C GLY A 267 24.71 -14.78 -2.16
N PHE A 268 23.55 -15.43 -2.34
CA PHE A 268 22.82 -15.39 -3.61
C PHE A 268 22.38 -13.97 -3.98
N ALA A 269 21.76 -13.24 -3.04
CA ALA A 269 21.31 -11.86 -3.23
C ALA A 269 22.47 -10.89 -3.52
N ARG A 270 23.61 -11.06 -2.82
CA ARG A 270 24.83 -10.26 -3.01
C ARG A 270 25.35 -10.27 -4.45
N ARG A 271 25.05 -11.31 -5.25
CA ARG A 271 25.39 -11.33 -6.68
C ARG A 271 24.74 -10.19 -7.46
N VAL A 272 23.59 -9.69 -7.02
CA VAL A 272 22.85 -8.59 -7.66
C VAL A 272 23.10 -7.30 -6.89
N PHE A 273 22.77 -7.30 -5.59
CA PHE A 273 22.69 -6.10 -4.75
C PHE A 273 24.02 -5.71 -4.08
N GLY A 274 25.03 -6.59 -4.08
CA GLY A 274 26.21 -6.38 -3.23
C GLY A 274 25.80 -6.23 -1.76
N ASP A 275 26.41 -5.27 -1.05
CA ASP A 275 26.10 -4.96 0.35
C ASP A 275 25.12 -3.77 0.49
N ARG A 276 24.24 -3.55 -0.51
CA ARG A 276 23.26 -2.45 -0.52
C ARG A 276 21.91 -2.79 0.08
N LEU A 277 21.78 -3.97 0.66
CA LEU A 277 20.61 -4.41 1.41
C LEU A 277 20.98 -4.62 2.88
N ASP A 278 20.14 -4.11 3.77
CA ASP A 278 20.14 -4.44 5.19
C ASP A 278 19.41 -5.77 5.40
N PHE A 279 20.13 -6.86 5.14
CA PHE A 279 19.60 -8.22 5.25
C PHE A 279 19.04 -8.56 6.65
N ASP A 280 19.45 -7.83 7.70
CA ASP A 280 18.96 -8.04 9.06
C ASP A 280 17.51 -7.55 9.23
N ARG A 281 17.08 -6.59 8.39
CA ARG A 281 15.69 -6.11 8.34
C ARG A 281 14.77 -7.00 7.52
N ILE A 282 15.32 -7.88 6.68
CA ILE A 282 14.53 -8.72 5.77
C ILE A 282 14.03 -9.98 6.48
N ARG A 283 12.73 -10.26 6.35
CA ARG A 283 12.09 -11.48 6.80
C ARG A 283 11.37 -12.14 5.64
N VAL A 284 11.71 -13.39 5.37
CA VAL A 284 11.06 -14.21 4.35
C VAL A 284 9.81 -14.84 4.94
N THR A 285 8.71 -14.82 4.20
CA THR A 285 7.43 -15.42 4.63
C THR A 285 6.75 -16.23 3.53
N ASN A 286 5.89 -17.18 3.94
CA ASN A 286 5.07 -18.04 3.06
C ASN A 286 3.62 -17.58 2.98
N LEU A 287 3.35 -16.33 3.39
CA LEU A 287 2.07 -15.69 3.13
C LEU A 287 1.77 -15.69 1.62
N SER A 288 0.62 -15.18 1.27
CA SER A 288 0.32 -14.89 -0.11
C SER A 288 -0.55 -13.67 -0.19
N GLY A 289 -0.24 -12.79 -1.12
CA GLY A 289 -1.11 -11.68 -1.43
C GLY A 289 -2.45 -12.18 -1.99
N LEU A 290 -3.36 -11.24 -2.20
CA LEU A 290 -4.61 -11.51 -2.90
C LEU A 290 -4.33 -12.18 -4.26
N GLY A 291 -4.94 -13.34 -4.47
CA GLY A 291 -4.78 -14.11 -5.72
C GLY A 291 -3.55 -15.02 -5.79
N GLY A 292 -2.87 -15.30 -4.67
CA GLY A 292 -1.79 -16.29 -4.63
C GLY A 292 -0.42 -15.73 -5.01
N ARG A 293 -0.22 -14.41 -4.93
CA ARG A 293 0.96 -13.71 -5.45
C ARG A 293 1.99 -13.42 -4.37
N ASP A 294 3.24 -13.34 -4.81
CA ASP A 294 4.38 -12.88 -4.04
C ASP A 294 4.26 -11.35 -3.81
N PHE A 295 4.85 -10.85 -2.73
CA PHE A 295 4.83 -9.42 -2.41
C PHE A 295 5.98 -9.05 -1.48
N THR A 296 6.32 -7.77 -1.44
CA THR A 296 7.26 -7.23 -0.48
C THR A 296 6.68 -6.00 0.18
N THR A 297 6.74 -5.89 1.52
CA THR A 297 6.15 -4.76 2.25
C THR A 297 6.91 -4.51 3.54
N PRO A 298 7.06 -3.25 3.99
CA PRO A 298 7.52 -3.00 5.33
C PRO A 298 6.38 -3.08 6.35
N THR A 299 6.78 -3.27 7.58
CA THR A 299 5.93 -3.24 8.77
C THR A 299 6.18 -1.98 9.60
N VAL A 300 5.34 -1.76 10.62
CA VAL A 300 5.46 -0.61 11.54
C VAL A 300 6.80 -0.55 12.30
N ASP A 301 7.47 -1.68 12.54
CA ASP A 301 8.77 -1.73 13.22
C ASP A 301 9.98 -1.58 12.27
N GLY A 302 9.74 -1.36 10.97
CA GLY A 302 10.78 -1.20 9.96
C GLY A 302 11.34 -2.51 9.42
N THR A 303 10.83 -3.67 9.86
CA THR A 303 11.06 -4.97 9.20
C THR A 303 10.53 -4.92 7.77
N ILE A 304 11.20 -5.62 6.85
CA ILE A 304 10.78 -5.79 5.46
C ILE A 304 10.36 -7.24 5.26
N LEU A 305 9.07 -7.47 5.09
CA LEU A 305 8.52 -8.78 4.78
C LEU A 305 8.62 -9.03 3.27
N VAL A 306 9.41 -10.04 2.91
CA VAL A 306 9.54 -10.59 1.56
C VAL A 306 8.74 -11.88 1.50
N ASN A 307 7.59 -11.82 0.87
CA ASN A 307 6.72 -12.97 0.72
C ASN A 307 7.00 -13.70 -0.58
N LEU A 308 7.29 -14.99 -0.47
CA LEU A 308 7.67 -15.84 -1.61
C LEU A 308 6.69 -16.97 -1.86
N GLY A 309 5.57 -17.04 -1.12
CA GLY A 309 4.53 -18.05 -1.33
C GLY A 309 5.08 -19.46 -1.49
N ASN A 310 4.88 -20.05 -2.67
CA ASN A 310 5.34 -21.41 -3.00
C ASN A 310 6.88 -21.54 -3.12
N ALA A 311 7.59 -20.43 -3.31
CA ALA A 311 9.05 -20.38 -3.36
C ALA A 311 9.70 -20.26 -1.97
N TYR A 312 8.93 -20.08 -0.89
CA TYR A 312 9.45 -19.91 0.48
C TYR A 312 10.47 -20.96 0.90
N ASP A 313 10.19 -22.23 0.59
CA ASP A 313 11.01 -23.35 1.07
C ASP A 313 12.30 -23.54 0.24
N ALA A 314 12.42 -22.92 -0.93
CA ALA A 314 13.60 -23.07 -1.80
C ALA A 314 13.88 -21.84 -2.68
N PRO A 315 13.99 -20.64 -2.10
CA PRO A 315 13.83 -19.39 -2.86
C PRO A 315 14.95 -19.11 -3.86
N THR A 316 16.14 -19.67 -3.67
CA THR A 316 17.27 -19.56 -4.63
C THR A 316 17.18 -20.54 -5.80
N THR A 317 16.33 -21.56 -5.69
CA THR A 317 16.18 -22.62 -6.71
C THR A 317 14.78 -22.68 -7.31
N ALA A 318 13.81 -21.98 -6.71
CA ALA A 318 12.44 -21.93 -7.17
C ALA A 318 12.35 -21.42 -8.61
N ILE A 319 11.52 -22.11 -9.40
CA ILE A 319 11.15 -21.74 -10.76
C ILE A 319 9.63 -21.62 -10.75
N LEU A 320 9.11 -20.50 -11.24
CA LEU A 320 7.68 -20.26 -11.42
C LEU A 320 7.39 -20.18 -12.92
N PRO A 321 7.00 -21.30 -13.57
CA PRO A 321 6.85 -21.37 -15.01
C PRO A 321 5.91 -20.28 -15.54
N GLY A 322 6.37 -19.55 -16.55
CA GLY A 322 5.63 -18.44 -17.17
C GLY A 322 6.00 -17.06 -16.65
N SER A 323 6.18 -16.89 -15.33
CA SER A 323 6.51 -15.59 -14.72
C SER A 323 7.99 -15.43 -14.39
N TYR A 324 8.58 -16.45 -13.76
CA TYR A 324 9.98 -16.44 -13.31
C TYR A 324 10.64 -17.78 -13.70
N PRO A 325 11.00 -17.95 -14.98
CA PRO A 325 11.46 -19.24 -15.50
C PRO A 325 12.89 -19.62 -15.07
N VAL A 326 13.61 -18.75 -14.38
CA VAL A 326 15.01 -18.98 -13.95
C VAL A 326 15.08 -19.20 -12.43
N PRO A 327 15.88 -20.17 -11.96
CA PRO A 327 16.08 -20.42 -10.53
C PRO A 327 16.40 -19.15 -9.73
N GLY A 328 15.56 -18.88 -8.73
CA GLY A 328 15.71 -17.76 -7.81
C GLY A 328 15.43 -16.38 -8.39
N GLN A 329 14.88 -16.29 -9.61
CA GLN A 329 14.51 -15.03 -10.23
C GLN A 329 13.42 -14.30 -9.42
N VAL A 330 12.44 -15.03 -8.86
CA VAL A 330 11.40 -14.44 -7.99
C VAL A 330 12.00 -13.83 -6.71
N LEU A 331 13.00 -14.48 -6.11
CA LEU A 331 13.70 -13.92 -4.95
C LEU A 331 14.41 -12.61 -5.32
N ILE A 332 15.05 -12.54 -6.47
CA ILE A 332 15.71 -11.30 -6.94
C ILE A 332 14.68 -10.19 -7.22
N HIS A 333 13.52 -10.53 -7.78
CA HIS A 333 12.43 -9.59 -8.00
C HIS A 333 11.99 -8.95 -6.67
N GLU A 334 11.61 -9.78 -5.69
CA GLU A 334 11.13 -9.30 -4.40
C GLU A 334 12.22 -8.58 -3.59
N LEU A 335 13.49 -8.99 -3.69
CA LEU A 335 14.59 -8.26 -3.07
C LEU A 335 14.87 -6.91 -3.75
N THR A 336 14.47 -6.72 -5.00
CA THR A 336 14.51 -5.39 -5.64
C THR A 336 13.53 -4.44 -4.94
N HIS A 337 12.37 -4.95 -4.55
CA HIS A 337 11.40 -4.21 -3.74
C HIS A 337 11.92 -3.93 -2.33
N ALA A 338 12.62 -4.89 -1.70
CA ALA A 338 13.30 -4.62 -0.43
C ALA A 338 14.34 -3.50 -0.57
N TRP A 339 15.12 -3.50 -1.66
CA TRP A 339 16.09 -2.45 -1.94
C TRP A 339 15.41 -1.09 -2.14
N GLN A 340 14.27 -1.06 -2.84
CA GLN A 340 13.44 0.14 -2.97
C GLN A 340 12.96 0.62 -1.59
N ILE A 341 12.52 -0.27 -0.68
CA ILE A 341 12.13 0.10 0.70
C ILE A 341 13.25 0.78 1.47
N GLU A 342 14.47 0.30 1.33
CA GLU A 342 15.61 0.86 2.05
C GLU A 342 16.13 2.17 1.47
N ASN A 343 16.07 2.32 0.14
CA ASN A 343 16.75 3.40 -0.57
C ASN A 343 15.84 4.55 -0.98
N ALA A 344 14.54 4.45 -0.75
CA ALA A 344 13.62 5.42 -1.29
C ALA A 344 13.18 6.47 -0.27
N SER A 345 13.16 7.72 -0.74
CA SER A 345 12.77 8.88 0.07
C SER A 345 11.33 9.30 -0.24
N ALA A 346 10.65 9.89 0.76
CA ALA A 346 9.31 10.46 0.58
C ALA A 346 9.26 11.56 -0.51
N ALA A 347 10.40 12.20 -0.79
CA ALA A 347 10.52 13.20 -1.86
C ALA A 347 10.33 12.58 -3.26
N ASP A 348 10.59 11.29 -3.44
CA ASP A 348 10.73 10.65 -4.77
C ASP A 348 9.49 9.93 -5.29
N GLY A 349 8.47 9.77 -4.45
CA GLY A 349 7.23 9.07 -4.83
C GLY A 349 6.96 7.90 -3.92
N TYR A 350 7.94 7.61 -3.07
CA TYR A 350 8.00 6.43 -2.28
C TYR A 350 7.13 6.54 -1.04
N VAL A 351 6.06 5.77 -1.04
CA VAL A 351 5.37 5.43 0.20
C VAL A 351 5.42 3.93 0.28
N PRO A 352 6.09 3.36 1.28
CA PRO A 352 6.28 1.92 1.34
C PRO A 352 4.96 1.10 1.37
N GLY A 353 3.83 1.70 1.77
CA GLY A 353 2.48 1.11 1.61
C GLY A 353 2.02 0.97 0.15
N LEU A 354 2.63 1.68 -0.81
CA LEU A 354 2.46 1.52 -2.26
C LEU A 354 3.30 0.37 -2.84
N MET A 355 4.13 -0.33 -2.04
CA MET A 355 4.67 -1.66 -2.42
C MET A 355 3.58 -2.74 -2.48
N CYS A 356 2.33 -2.36 -2.18
CA CYS A 356 1.19 -2.92 -2.87
C CYS A 356 1.27 -2.78 -4.40
N SER A 357 2.39 -2.42 -5.06
CA SER A 357 2.48 -2.26 -6.51
C SER A 357 2.21 -3.56 -7.26
N GLY A 358 2.46 -4.73 -6.67
CA GLY A 358 1.87 -5.96 -7.17
C GLY A 358 0.34 -5.86 -7.17
N ILE A 359 -0.28 -5.57 -6.05
CA ILE A 359 -1.74 -5.57 -5.88
C ILE A 359 -2.43 -4.34 -6.53
N PHE A 360 -2.02 -3.11 -6.21
CA PHE A 360 -2.41 -1.81 -6.77
C PHE A 360 -2.00 -1.64 -8.25
N ASN A 361 -0.77 -1.91 -8.69
CA ASN A 361 -0.49 -1.82 -10.15
C ASN A 361 -1.17 -2.95 -10.92
N GLN A 362 -1.47 -4.12 -10.34
CA GLN A 362 -2.29 -5.10 -11.06
C GLN A 362 -3.79 -4.77 -11.02
N ALA A 363 -4.29 -4.17 -9.94
CA ALA A 363 -5.69 -3.73 -9.82
C ALA A 363 -5.98 -2.50 -10.70
N VAL A 364 -5.01 -1.59 -10.86
CA VAL A 364 -5.16 -0.33 -11.59
C VAL A 364 -4.51 -0.38 -12.99
N LEU A 365 -3.34 -1.02 -13.16
CA LEU A 365 -2.57 -1.06 -14.42
C LEU A 365 -2.51 -2.46 -15.08
N GLY A 366 -3.00 -3.52 -14.42
CA GLY A 366 -2.96 -4.89 -14.94
C GLY A 366 -1.55 -5.39 -15.28
N ARG A 367 -1.42 -6.20 -16.35
CA ARG A 367 -0.13 -6.75 -16.81
C ARG A 367 0.85 -5.69 -17.34
N GLN A 368 0.41 -4.45 -17.56
CA GLN A 368 1.27 -3.37 -18.06
C GLN A 368 2.27 -2.88 -17.00
N ALA A 369 2.08 -3.23 -15.72
CA ALA A 369 3.01 -2.85 -14.65
C ALA A 369 4.45 -3.36 -14.90
N TYR A 370 4.57 -4.54 -15.51
CA TYR A 370 5.85 -5.20 -15.81
C TYR A 370 6.47 -4.77 -17.15
N HIS A 371 5.75 -3.97 -17.95
CA HIS A 371 6.23 -3.56 -19.27
C HIS A 371 7.10 -2.32 -19.14
N TYR A 372 8.38 -2.46 -19.53
CA TYR A 372 9.32 -1.37 -19.60
C TYR A 372 9.81 -1.14 -21.04
N GLY A 373 10.15 0.11 -21.34
CA GLY A 373 10.66 0.54 -22.65
C GLY A 373 12.13 0.15 -22.90
N PRO A 374 12.71 0.56 -24.04
CA PRO A 374 14.13 0.37 -24.30
C PRO A 374 15.00 1.03 -23.21
N PRO A 375 16.26 0.59 -23.03
CA PRO A 375 17.20 1.22 -22.12
C PRO A 375 17.50 2.66 -22.57
N GLY A 376 17.89 3.52 -21.62
CA GLY A 376 18.24 4.92 -21.89
C GLY A 376 17.54 5.94 -20.99
N PRO A 377 16.23 5.80 -20.69
CA PRO A 377 15.58 6.64 -19.68
C PRO A 377 16.28 6.49 -18.31
N PRO A 378 16.28 7.53 -17.46
CA PRO A 378 16.81 7.41 -16.11
C PRO A 378 15.96 6.45 -15.26
N TRP A 379 16.54 5.87 -14.20
CA TRP A 379 15.89 4.87 -13.35
C TRP A 379 14.51 5.30 -12.82
N HIS A 380 14.38 6.55 -12.39
CA HIS A 380 13.13 7.12 -11.89
C HIS A 380 12.03 7.29 -12.95
N ALA A 381 12.34 7.13 -14.24
CA ALA A 381 11.34 7.15 -15.30
C ALA A 381 10.58 5.81 -15.43
N PHE A 382 11.07 4.75 -14.80
CA PHE A 382 10.39 3.46 -14.73
C PHE A 382 9.56 3.36 -13.45
N ASN A 383 8.38 2.74 -13.55
CA ASN A 383 7.60 2.42 -12.34
C ASN A 383 8.29 1.29 -11.53
N MET A 384 7.86 1.08 -10.29
CA MET A 384 8.51 0.14 -9.35
C MET A 384 8.54 -1.31 -9.83
N GLU A 385 7.47 -1.79 -10.45
CA GLU A 385 7.38 -3.16 -11.00
C GLU A 385 8.25 -3.32 -12.25
N SER A 386 8.32 -2.27 -13.06
CA SER A 386 9.22 -2.20 -14.22
C SER A 386 10.69 -2.20 -13.79
N GLN A 387 11.02 -1.51 -12.70
CA GLN A 387 12.33 -1.57 -12.07
C GLN A 387 12.65 -2.99 -11.56
N GLY A 388 11.71 -3.64 -10.86
CA GLY A 388 11.81 -5.05 -10.44
C GLY A 388 12.06 -5.99 -11.63
N ALA A 389 11.26 -5.83 -12.69
CA ALA A 389 11.37 -6.59 -13.92
C ALA A 389 12.72 -6.37 -14.64
N ILE A 390 13.24 -5.13 -14.68
CA ILE A 390 14.58 -4.85 -15.24
C ILE A 390 15.64 -5.65 -14.49
N VAL A 391 15.59 -5.68 -13.16
CA VAL A 391 16.60 -6.36 -12.33
C VAL A 391 16.49 -7.87 -12.45
N ASP A 392 15.28 -8.44 -12.33
CA ASP A 392 15.08 -9.88 -12.39
C ASP A 392 15.33 -10.44 -13.80
N GLN A 393 14.96 -9.72 -14.87
CA GLN A 393 15.13 -10.19 -16.24
C GLN A 393 16.58 -10.06 -16.68
N TRP A 394 17.30 -9.07 -16.16
CA TRP A 394 18.76 -9.01 -16.30
C TRP A 394 19.42 -10.19 -15.61
N PHE A 395 19.02 -10.49 -14.37
CA PHE A 395 19.54 -11.63 -13.62
C PHE A 395 19.27 -12.95 -14.37
N GLY A 396 18.05 -13.15 -14.85
CA GLY A 396 17.62 -14.36 -15.53
C GLY A 396 18.04 -14.45 -17.00
N GLY A 397 18.42 -13.35 -17.63
CA GLY A 397 18.72 -13.32 -19.07
C GLY A 397 17.50 -13.63 -19.93
N ASN A 398 16.32 -13.14 -19.52
CA ASN A 398 15.05 -13.43 -20.18
C ASN A 398 14.23 -12.15 -20.40
N GLY A 399 12.96 -12.31 -20.77
CA GLY A 399 12.04 -11.19 -21.02
C GLY A 399 12.54 -10.25 -22.13
N LEU A 400 12.55 -8.95 -21.88
CA LEU A 400 12.90 -7.94 -22.89
C LEU A 400 14.41 -7.87 -23.19
N GLN A 401 15.28 -8.41 -22.33
CA GLN A 401 16.72 -8.18 -22.43
C GLN A 401 17.43 -9.12 -23.42
N HIS A 402 16.86 -10.30 -23.73
CA HIS A 402 17.37 -11.28 -24.71
C HIS A 402 18.90 -11.49 -24.70
N ALA A 403 19.51 -11.40 -23.51
CA ALA A 403 20.95 -11.51 -23.28
C ALA A 403 21.22 -12.62 -22.26
N PRO A 404 22.45 -13.16 -22.16
CA PRO A 404 22.80 -14.07 -21.08
C PRO A 404 22.49 -13.47 -19.70
N GLY A 405 22.10 -14.33 -18.76
CA GLY A 405 21.82 -13.89 -17.38
C GLY A 405 23.04 -13.23 -16.75
N MET A 406 22.79 -12.09 -16.08
CA MET A 406 23.81 -11.23 -15.50
C MET A 406 24.88 -10.73 -16.49
N ASP A 407 24.56 -10.59 -17.77
CA ASP A 407 25.51 -10.11 -18.77
C ASP A 407 25.87 -8.63 -18.52
N PRO A 408 27.15 -8.29 -18.25
CA PRO A 408 27.57 -6.89 -18.12
C PRO A 408 27.50 -6.11 -19.44
N LYS A 409 27.29 -6.80 -20.57
CA LYS A 409 27.03 -6.19 -21.88
C LYS A 409 25.55 -5.99 -22.16
N SER A 410 24.66 -6.42 -21.26
CA SER A 410 23.24 -6.11 -21.37
C SER A 410 23.07 -4.59 -21.45
N PRO A 411 22.26 -4.07 -22.38
CA PRO A 411 21.95 -2.64 -22.43
C PRO A 411 21.31 -2.09 -21.14
N TYR A 412 20.75 -2.94 -20.29
CA TYR A 412 20.16 -2.59 -19.00
C TYR A 412 21.14 -2.69 -17.83
N TYR A 413 22.36 -3.21 -18.05
CA TYR A 413 23.36 -3.37 -16.99
C TYR A 413 23.73 -2.05 -16.30
N GLY A 414 23.60 -0.92 -17.01
CA GLY A 414 23.78 0.42 -16.45
C GLY A 414 22.93 0.66 -15.20
N TYR A 415 21.69 0.16 -15.16
CA TYR A 415 20.81 0.30 -14.00
C TYR A 415 21.26 -0.56 -12.81
N ILE A 416 21.79 -1.74 -13.08
CA ILE A 416 22.31 -2.62 -12.03
C ILE A 416 23.58 -2.05 -11.43
N GLN A 417 24.46 -1.55 -12.30
CA GLN A 417 25.71 -0.96 -11.87
C GLN A 417 25.45 0.37 -11.14
N GLY A 418 24.82 1.34 -11.80
CA GLY A 418 24.64 2.70 -11.30
C GLY A 418 23.65 2.81 -10.15
N ASP A 419 22.44 2.28 -10.34
CA ASP A 419 21.35 2.45 -9.37
C ASP A 419 21.42 1.40 -8.27
N ILE A 420 21.39 0.10 -8.61
CA ILE A 420 21.32 -0.96 -7.60
C ILE A 420 22.62 -1.09 -6.77
N ARG A 421 23.80 -1.08 -7.40
CA ARG A 421 25.08 -1.36 -6.72
C ARG A 421 25.84 -0.12 -6.25
N PHE A 422 25.87 0.94 -7.05
CA PHE A 422 26.53 2.19 -6.67
C PHE A 422 25.63 3.15 -5.92
N GLY A 423 24.31 2.90 -5.93
CA GLY A 423 23.36 3.70 -5.19
C GLY A 423 23.53 5.15 -5.55
N GLU A 424 23.33 5.52 -6.82
CA GLU A 424 22.75 6.84 -7.02
C GLU A 424 21.39 6.80 -6.34
N PRO A 425 21.22 7.42 -5.16
CA PRO A 425 19.88 7.68 -4.67
C PRO A 425 19.23 8.51 -5.77
N ILE A 426 17.95 8.27 -6.01
CA ILE A 426 17.09 9.01 -6.94
C ILE A 426 17.55 10.48 -7.01
N ALA A 427 18.40 10.78 -8.00
CA ALA A 427 19.05 12.08 -8.06
C ALA A 427 18.04 13.02 -8.70
N GLY A 428 17.52 13.93 -7.87
CA GLY A 428 16.57 14.98 -8.26
C GLY A 428 17.06 15.83 -9.42
N PRO A 429 16.13 16.54 -10.06
CA PRO A 429 15.74 17.86 -9.53
C PRO A 429 14.47 17.88 -8.69
#